data_AF-A0A970FC23-F1
#
_entry.id   AF-A0A970FC23-F1
#
_cell.length_a   1.000
_cell.length_b   1.000
_cell.length_c   1.000
_cell.angle_alpha   90.00
_cell.angle_beta   90.00
_cell.angle_gamma   90.00
#
_symmetry.space_group_name_H-M   'P 1'
#
loop_
_entity.id
_entity.type
_entity.pdbx_description
1 polymer ?
#
loop_
_entity_poly.entity_id
_entity_poly.type
_entity_poly.pdbx_seq_one_letter_code
_entity_poly.pdbx_strand_id
1 'polypeptide(L)'
;WLSSPERAEIESRIPELTPIIEKLEVHHQHLHSSARQIQTALRSGSSQASAIFVNETQPQLTIIRTSLDSISNSLTDVRAATAAAITETIAASITGNHLVLLLSVAIGTVMAVLITRSITKPIQLLTDGMLQASAGDLTVSVDYSGGGEPGIMVQTFNRMVASLNEMVSAAKYASAETTSAASQTTSAATEELSAAIEQVATSATEFASSATSISEQTHRINLEAQETGELARRFRTHRILYGIYGDDRGSNRNDYYRHQQLKGCVQADCQSGGSSDRNRGPDESAVPQCSDRGCPGW
;
A
#
# COMPACT_ATOMS: atom_id res chain seq x y z
N TRP A 1 26.75 -30.03 -21.55
CA TRP A 1 26.58 -28.70 -20.94
C TRP A 1 27.23 -27.61 -21.80
N LEU A 2 28.52 -27.68 -22.17
CA LEU A 2 29.11 -26.69 -23.10
C LEU A 2 28.43 -26.60 -24.48
N SER A 3 27.68 -27.61 -24.89
CA SER A 3 26.94 -27.68 -26.15
C SER A 3 25.42 -27.52 -25.98
N SER A 4 24.95 -27.07 -24.81
CA SER A 4 23.52 -26.99 -24.52
C SER A 4 22.90 -25.64 -24.90
N PRO A 5 21.58 -25.56 -25.10
CA PRO A 5 20.91 -24.30 -25.45
C PRO A 5 21.08 -23.21 -24.38
N GLU A 6 21.23 -23.59 -23.11
CA GLU A 6 21.42 -22.63 -22.00
C GLU A 6 22.71 -21.81 -22.13
N ARG A 7 23.70 -22.28 -22.90
CA ARG A 7 24.92 -21.52 -23.18
C ARG A 7 24.63 -20.21 -23.89
N ALA A 8 23.79 -20.25 -24.93
CA ALA A 8 23.47 -19.05 -25.72
C ALA A 8 22.72 -18.00 -24.88
N GLU A 9 21.92 -18.44 -23.90
CA GLU A 9 21.26 -17.54 -22.95
C GLU A 9 22.28 -16.86 -22.03
N ILE A 10 23.25 -17.62 -21.49
CA ILE A 10 24.29 -17.08 -20.61
C ILE A 10 25.20 -16.11 -21.35
N GLU A 11 25.62 -16.45 -22.57
CA GLU A 11 26.46 -15.59 -23.42
C GLU A 11 25.73 -14.30 -23.84
N SER A 12 24.42 -14.35 -24.06
CA SER A 12 23.60 -13.16 -24.30
C SER A 12 23.51 -12.25 -23.06
N ARG A 13 23.39 -12.85 -21.87
CA ARG A 13 23.24 -12.12 -20.61
C ARG A 13 24.56 -11.59 -20.05
N ILE A 14 25.68 -12.28 -20.32
CA ILE A 14 27.03 -11.91 -19.88
C ILE A 14 27.99 -12.09 -21.06
N PRO A 15 28.08 -11.12 -21.98
CA PRO A 15 28.89 -11.22 -23.19
C PRO A 15 30.39 -11.45 -22.93
N GLU A 16 30.87 -11.04 -21.75
CA GLU A 16 32.26 -11.24 -21.33
C GLU A 16 32.64 -12.72 -21.16
N LEU A 17 31.66 -13.60 -20.95
CA LEU A 17 31.90 -15.04 -20.81
C LEU A 17 32.14 -15.74 -22.14
N THR A 18 31.63 -15.21 -23.26
CA THR A 18 31.72 -15.84 -24.59
C THR A 18 33.15 -16.25 -24.97
N PRO A 19 34.15 -15.35 -24.97
CA PRO A 19 35.53 -15.74 -25.32
C PRO A 19 36.16 -16.72 -24.33
N ILE A 20 35.71 -16.71 -23.06
CA ILE A 20 36.23 -17.60 -22.01
C ILE A 20 35.67 -19.02 -22.19
N ILE A 21 34.37 -19.13 -22.50
CA ILE A 21 33.70 -20.40 -22.77
C ILE A 21 34.23 -21.03 -24.06
N GLU A 22 34.46 -20.23 -25.12
CA GLU A 22 35.07 -20.71 -26.36
C GLU A 22 36.48 -21.27 -26.10
N LYS A 23 37.32 -20.54 -25.36
CA LYS A 23 38.66 -21.02 -24.97
C LYS A 23 38.57 -22.30 -24.15
N LEU A 24 37.63 -22.38 -23.21
CA LEU A 24 37.39 -23.57 -22.38
C LEU A 24 36.99 -24.78 -23.24
N GLU A 25 36.14 -24.59 -24.24
CA GLU A 25 35.68 -25.66 -25.14
C GLU A 25 36.84 -26.27 -25.92
N VAL A 26 37.67 -25.43 -26.56
CA VAL A 26 38.80 -25.90 -27.37
C VAL A 26 39.75 -26.76 -26.54
N HIS A 27 40.11 -26.30 -25.34
CA HIS A 27 41.05 -27.02 -24.47
C HIS A 27 40.40 -28.26 -23.84
N HIS A 28 39.09 -28.23 -23.58
CA HIS A 28 38.34 -29.41 -23.12
C HIS A 28 38.30 -30.51 -24.18
N GLN A 29 38.11 -30.16 -25.46
CA GLN A 29 38.18 -31.12 -26.56
C GLN A 29 39.59 -31.71 -26.68
N HIS A 30 40.63 -30.90 -26.49
CA HIS A 30 42.02 -31.36 -26.48
C HIS A 30 42.33 -32.33 -25.32
N LEU A 31 41.68 -32.16 -24.16
CA LEU A 31 41.79 -33.15 -23.08
C LEU A 31 41.22 -34.50 -23.51
N HIS A 32 40.04 -34.52 -24.15
CA HIS A 32 39.45 -35.77 -24.64
C HIS A 32 40.33 -36.46 -25.68
N SER A 33 40.95 -35.69 -26.59
CA SER A 33 41.86 -36.27 -27.59
C SER A 33 43.13 -36.83 -26.92
N SER A 34 43.75 -36.09 -26.00
CA SER A 34 44.93 -36.55 -25.25
C SER A 34 44.63 -37.79 -24.40
N ALA A 35 43.44 -37.88 -23.79
CA ALA A 35 43.01 -39.04 -23.03
C ALA A 35 42.90 -40.32 -23.89
N ARG A 36 42.38 -40.21 -25.12
CA ARG A 36 42.34 -41.33 -26.07
C ARG A 36 43.74 -41.74 -26.53
N GLN A 37 44.64 -40.78 -26.72
CA GLN A 37 46.04 -41.06 -27.06
C GLN A 37 46.76 -41.79 -25.92
N ILE A 38 46.57 -41.35 -24.68
CA ILE A 38 47.08 -42.02 -23.47
C ILE A 38 46.54 -43.45 -23.39
N GLN A 39 45.24 -43.65 -23.58
CA GLN A 39 44.62 -44.99 -23.56
C GLN A 39 45.25 -45.93 -24.60
N THR A 40 45.59 -45.39 -25.77
CA THR A 40 46.25 -46.17 -26.84
C THR A 40 47.72 -46.44 -26.49
N ALA A 41 48.45 -45.45 -26.01
CA ALA A 41 49.86 -45.56 -25.62
C ALA A 41 50.09 -46.50 -24.42
N LEU A 42 49.11 -46.64 -23.53
CA LEU A 42 49.18 -47.61 -22.43
C LEU A 42 49.28 -49.07 -22.93
N ARG A 43 48.88 -49.35 -24.18
CA ARG A 43 49.04 -50.68 -24.80
C ARG A 43 50.49 -50.96 -25.23
N SER A 44 51.29 -49.92 -25.50
CA SER A 44 52.69 -50.03 -25.93
C SER A 44 53.71 -49.81 -24.79
N GLY A 45 53.28 -49.23 -23.67
CA GLY A 45 54.10 -49.07 -22.46
C GLY A 45 53.78 -47.79 -21.67
N SER A 46 54.06 -47.78 -20.38
CA SER A 46 53.69 -46.67 -19.48
C SER A 46 54.50 -45.38 -19.68
N SER A 47 55.73 -45.46 -20.20
CA SER A 47 56.59 -44.30 -20.42
C SER A 47 56.05 -43.35 -21.50
N GLN A 48 55.54 -43.90 -22.61
CA GLN A 48 54.94 -43.11 -23.70
C GLN A 48 53.63 -42.43 -23.26
N ALA A 49 52.79 -43.15 -22.50
CA ALA A 49 51.58 -42.59 -21.92
C ALA A 49 51.88 -41.44 -20.92
N SER A 50 52.93 -41.59 -20.11
CA SER A 50 53.38 -40.56 -19.18
C SER A 50 53.86 -39.29 -19.90
N ALA A 51 54.61 -39.44 -20.99
CA ALA A 51 55.05 -38.30 -21.80
C ALA A 51 53.89 -37.50 -22.40
N ILE A 52 52.85 -38.19 -22.93
CA ILE A 52 51.63 -37.54 -23.44
C ILE A 52 50.90 -36.81 -22.31
N PHE A 53 50.75 -37.43 -21.14
CA PHE A 53 50.10 -36.79 -20.00
C PHE A 53 50.80 -35.49 -19.57
N VAL A 54 52.13 -35.52 -19.45
CA VAL A 54 52.92 -34.36 -19.01
C VAL A 54 52.94 -33.26 -20.07
N ASN A 55 53.13 -33.59 -21.34
CA ASN A 55 53.32 -32.58 -22.38
C ASN A 55 52.02 -32.10 -23.03
N GLU A 56 50.99 -32.94 -23.09
CA GLU A 56 49.72 -32.61 -23.75
C GLU A 56 48.60 -32.37 -22.74
N THR A 57 48.42 -33.22 -21.74
CA THR A 57 47.26 -33.14 -20.84
C THR A 57 47.43 -32.06 -19.76
N GLN A 58 48.59 -31.98 -19.10
CA GLN A 58 48.80 -31.02 -17.99
C GLN A 58 48.72 -29.54 -18.41
N PRO A 59 49.29 -29.09 -19.54
CA PRO A 59 49.16 -27.69 -19.96
C PRO A 59 47.71 -27.31 -20.24
N GLN A 60 46.93 -28.23 -20.82
CA GLN A 60 45.52 -28.02 -21.14
C GLN A 60 44.66 -27.95 -19.87
N LEU A 61 44.95 -28.79 -18.87
CA LEU A 61 44.31 -28.71 -17.54
C LEU A 61 44.58 -27.37 -16.86
N THR A 62 45.80 -26.83 -16.99
CA THR A 62 46.16 -25.51 -16.46
C THR A 62 45.32 -24.41 -17.12
N ILE A 63 45.18 -24.45 -18.45
CA ILE A 63 44.37 -23.47 -19.19
C ILE A 63 42.90 -23.57 -18.78
N ILE A 64 42.35 -24.78 -18.71
CA ILE A 64 40.96 -25.00 -18.25
C ILE A 64 40.75 -24.44 -16.86
N ARG A 65 41.66 -24.68 -15.92
CA ARG A 65 41.58 -24.12 -14.56
C ARG A 65 41.54 -22.59 -14.60
N THR A 66 42.47 -21.96 -15.32
CA THR A 66 42.50 -20.49 -15.42
C THR A 66 41.27 -19.90 -16.10
N SER A 67 40.67 -20.61 -17.07
CA SER A 67 39.41 -20.20 -17.69
C SER A 67 38.25 -20.30 -16.70
N LEU A 68 38.17 -21.37 -15.90
CA LEU A 68 37.15 -21.50 -14.85
C LEU A 68 37.29 -20.42 -13.77
N ASP A 69 38.52 -20.09 -13.38
CA ASP A 69 38.80 -18.97 -12.45
C ASP A 69 38.31 -17.63 -13.03
N SER A 70 38.54 -17.41 -14.34
CA SER A 70 38.09 -16.19 -15.04
C SER A 70 36.56 -16.10 -15.10
N ILE A 71 35.86 -17.22 -15.33
CA ILE A 71 34.38 -17.30 -15.28
C ILE A 71 33.89 -16.94 -13.87
N SER A 72 34.49 -17.53 -12.83
CA SER A 72 34.14 -17.26 -11.44
C SER A 72 34.24 -15.77 -11.11
N ASN A 73 35.36 -15.14 -11.49
CA ASN A 73 35.60 -13.70 -11.24
C ASN A 73 34.60 -12.81 -12.01
N SER A 74 34.33 -13.13 -13.27
CA SER A 74 33.35 -12.36 -14.06
C SER A 74 31.94 -12.46 -13.44
N LEU A 75 31.57 -13.63 -12.92
CA LEU A 75 30.30 -13.81 -12.21
C LEU A 75 30.25 -13.02 -10.90
N THR A 76 31.36 -12.92 -10.15
CA THR A 76 31.40 -12.09 -8.94
C THR A 76 31.28 -10.60 -9.26
N ASP A 77 31.89 -10.14 -10.36
CA ASP A 77 31.82 -8.74 -10.78
C ASP A 77 30.39 -8.36 -11.22
N VAL A 78 29.73 -9.21 -12.01
CA VAL A 78 28.32 -9.03 -12.38
C VAL A 78 27.42 -9.01 -11.15
N ARG A 79 27.66 -9.88 -10.16
CA ARG A 79 26.90 -9.88 -8.90
C ARG A 79 27.13 -8.62 -8.08
N ALA A 80 28.37 -8.14 -7.96
CA ALA A 80 28.68 -6.91 -7.23
C ALA A 80 28.06 -5.68 -7.89
N ALA A 81 28.16 -5.58 -9.22
CA ALA A 81 27.58 -4.48 -10.00
C ALA A 81 26.04 -4.46 -9.90
N THR A 82 25.40 -5.62 -10.00
CA THR A 82 23.94 -5.74 -9.84
C THR A 82 23.49 -5.42 -8.42
N ALA A 83 24.21 -5.85 -7.40
CA ALA A 83 23.92 -5.49 -6.00
C ALA A 83 24.01 -3.97 -5.78
N ALA A 84 25.05 -3.32 -6.29
CA ALA A 84 25.21 -1.87 -6.20
C ALA A 84 24.05 -1.12 -6.89
N ALA A 85 23.70 -1.50 -8.12
CA ALA A 85 22.59 -0.91 -8.86
C ALA A 85 21.23 -1.09 -8.14
N ILE A 86 21.01 -2.24 -7.51
CA ILE A 86 19.81 -2.49 -6.70
C ILE A 86 19.79 -1.58 -5.46
N THR A 87 20.92 -1.38 -4.78
CA THR A 87 20.96 -0.49 -3.61
C THR A 87 20.69 0.97 -3.97
N GLU A 88 21.21 1.45 -5.10
CA GLU A 88 20.97 2.80 -5.59
C GLU A 88 19.49 3.04 -5.95
N THR A 89 18.89 2.11 -6.72
CA THR A 89 17.47 2.19 -7.10
C THR A 89 16.53 2.12 -5.89
N ILE A 90 16.87 1.32 -4.87
CA ILE A 90 16.12 1.26 -3.61
C ILE A 90 16.24 2.58 -2.85
N ALA A 91 17.44 3.17 -2.73
CA ALA A 91 17.63 4.43 -2.02
C ALA A 91 16.87 5.59 -2.68
N ALA A 92 16.87 5.67 -4.01
CA ALA A 92 16.10 6.64 -4.77
C ALA A 92 14.58 6.49 -4.51
N SER A 93 14.08 5.25 -4.51
CA SER A 93 12.67 4.94 -4.24
C SER A 93 12.25 5.31 -2.82
N ILE A 94 13.11 5.05 -1.82
CA ILE A 94 12.86 5.42 -0.42
C ILE A 94 12.73 6.95 -0.29
N THR A 95 13.65 7.69 -0.90
CA THR A 95 13.65 9.16 -0.85
C THR A 95 12.38 9.74 -1.48
N GLY A 96 11.96 9.24 -2.65
CA GLY A 96 10.71 9.64 -3.30
C GLY A 96 9.47 9.39 -2.42
N ASN A 97 9.38 8.20 -1.80
CA ASN A 97 8.25 7.88 -0.92
C ASN A 97 8.17 8.78 0.32
N HIS A 98 9.31 9.17 0.91
CA HIS A 98 9.32 10.09 2.05
C HIS A 98 8.83 11.49 1.68
N LEU A 99 9.18 11.98 0.48
CA LEU A 99 8.70 13.27 -0.01
C LEU A 99 7.18 13.27 -0.22
N VAL A 100 6.63 12.21 -0.82
CA VAL A 100 5.18 12.06 -0.99
C VAL A 100 4.48 11.99 0.36
N LEU A 101 5.01 11.24 1.33
CA LEU A 101 4.45 11.17 2.68
C LEU A 101 4.43 12.53 3.38
N LEU A 102 5.54 13.28 3.34
CA LEU A 102 5.63 14.62 3.93
C LEU A 102 4.64 15.59 3.27
N LEU A 103 4.52 15.53 1.95
CA LEU A 103 3.57 16.36 1.20
C LEU A 103 2.12 16.04 1.60
N SER A 104 1.76 14.76 1.69
CA SER A 104 0.42 14.34 2.11
C SER A 104 0.07 14.80 3.52
N VAL A 105 0.99 14.69 4.48
CA VAL A 105 0.78 15.19 5.85
C VAL A 105 0.64 16.70 5.88
N ALA A 106 1.46 17.42 5.12
CA ALA A 106 1.37 18.89 5.02
C ALA A 106 0.02 19.33 4.44
N ILE A 107 -0.42 18.72 3.34
CA ILE A 107 -1.72 19.01 2.72
C ILE A 107 -2.87 18.69 3.69
N GLY A 108 -2.84 17.53 4.34
CA GLY A 108 -3.85 17.16 5.33
C GLY A 108 -3.95 18.14 6.49
N THR A 109 -2.81 18.60 7.00
CA THR A 109 -2.76 19.60 8.08
C THR A 109 -3.31 20.95 7.63
N VAL A 110 -2.95 21.41 6.44
CA VAL A 110 -3.46 22.67 5.86
C VAL A 110 -4.97 22.58 5.67
N MET A 111 -5.48 21.49 5.09
CA MET A 111 -6.91 21.29 4.89
C MET A 111 -7.68 21.26 6.21
N ALA A 112 -7.16 20.57 7.23
CA ALA A 112 -7.79 20.54 8.56
C ALA A 112 -7.90 21.96 9.15
N VAL A 113 -6.81 22.75 9.11
CA VAL A 113 -6.82 24.13 9.60
C VAL A 113 -7.79 25.01 8.81
N LEU A 114 -7.86 24.86 7.48
CA LEU A 114 -8.79 25.61 6.64
C LEU A 114 -10.24 25.30 7.01
N ILE A 115 -10.61 24.02 7.08
CA ILE A 115 -11.97 23.58 7.44
C ILE A 115 -12.36 24.09 8.83
N THR A 116 -11.49 23.93 9.83
CA THR A 116 -11.78 24.40 11.19
C THR A 116 -12.03 25.90 11.22
N ARG A 117 -11.28 26.70 10.45
CA ARG A 117 -11.41 28.17 10.44
C ARG A 117 -12.58 28.66 9.60
N SER A 118 -12.89 28.02 8.48
CA SER A 118 -13.95 28.47 7.56
C SER A 118 -15.33 27.94 7.93
N ILE A 119 -15.40 26.81 8.65
CA ILE A 119 -16.66 26.11 8.94
C ILE A 119 -16.89 25.97 10.44
N THR A 120 -16.00 25.25 11.13
CA THR A 120 -16.26 24.86 12.53
C THR A 120 -16.34 26.07 13.45
N LYS A 121 -15.40 27.01 13.33
CA LYS A 121 -15.35 28.20 14.19
C LYS A 121 -16.55 29.15 13.98
N PRO A 122 -16.96 29.51 12.75
CA PRO A 122 -18.15 30.37 12.53
C PRO A 122 -19.44 29.75 13.06
N ILE A 123 -19.60 28.43 12.93
CA ILE A 123 -20.77 27.73 13.46
C ILE A 123 -20.80 27.77 14.98
N GLN A 124 -19.66 27.54 15.64
CA GLN A 124 -19.57 27.67 17.11
C GLN A 124 -19.92 29.09 17.56
N LEU A 125 -19.35 30.12 16.91
CA LEU A 125 -19.66 31.52 17.21
C LEU A 125 -21.15 31.84 17.01
N LEU A 126 -21.76 31.33 15.94
CA LEU A 126 -23.19 31.46 15.69
C LEU A 126 -24.03 30.78 16.77
N THR A 127 -23.69 29.55 17.16
CA THR A 127 -24.38 28.82 18.23
C THR A 127 -24.32 29.57 19.55
N ASP A 128 -23.14 30.06 19.93
CA ASP A 128 -22.96 30.84 21.16
C ASP A 128 -23.75 32.17 21.12
N GLY A 129 -23.78 32.83 19.96
CA GLY A 129 -24.59 34.03 19.75
C GLY A 129 -26.09 33.76 19.86
N MET A 130 -26.57 32.67 19.24
CA MET A 130 -27.97 32.26 19.32
C MET A 130 -28.40 31.93 20.74
N LEU A 131 -27.55 31.26 21.53
CA LEU A 131 -27.84 30.97 22.93
C LEU A 131 -28.00 32.26 23.75
N GLN A 132 -27.13 33.26 23.55
CA GLN A 132 -27.24 34.56 24.23
C GLN A 132 -28.51 35.32 23.81
N ALA A 133 -28.80 35.38 22.52
CA ALA A 133 -30.04 36.00 22.01
C ALA A 133 -31.29 35.31 22.58
N SER A 134 -31.30 33.98 22.67
CA SER A 134 -32.41 33.21 23.25
C SER A 134 -32.61 33.47 24.74
N ALA A 135 -31.54 33.85 25.46
CA ALA A 135 -31.60 34.26 26.86
C ALA A 135 -32.08 35.72 27.04
N GLY A 136 -32.39 36.43 25.96
CA GLY A 136 -32.89 37.81 25.96
C GLY A 136 -31.81 38.88 25.81
N ASP A 137 -30.55 38.51 25.59
CA ASP A 137 -29.48 39.46 25.27
C ASP A 137 -29.49 39.79 23.77
N LEU A 138 -30.17 40.88 23.41
CA LEU A 138 -30.28 41.39 22.04
C LEU A 138 -29.16 42.38 21.67
N THR A 139 -28.08 42.43 22.46
CA THR A 139 -26.88 43.22 22.14
C THR A 139 -25.76 42.37 21.56
N VAL A 140 -25.93 41.04 21.54
CA VAL A 140 -24.97 40.10 20.97
C VAL A 140 -24.81 40.31 19.46
N SER A 141 -23.57 40.25 19.00
CA SER A 141 -23.23 40.24 17.57
C SER A 141 -22.06 39.29 17.33
N VAL A 142 -22.15 38.54 16.23
CA VAL A 142 -21.09 37.63 15.81
C VAL A 142 -20.23 38.35 14.77
N ASP A 143 -18.96 38.56 15.08
CA ASP A 143 -17.98 39.09 14.14
C ASP A 143 -17.28 37.96 13.40
N TYR A 144 -17.61 37.84 12.11
CA TYR A 144 -16.97 36.91 11.20
C TYR A 144 -16.85 37.56 9.82
N SER A 145 -15.60 37.70 9.35
CA SER A 145 -15.28 38.33 8.08
C SER A 145 -15.09 37.34 6.93
N GLY A 146 -15.42 36.06 7.12
CA GLY A 146 -15.28 35.06 6.07
C GLY A 146 -16.47 35.05 5.12
N GLY A 147 -16.21 34.70 3.86
CA GLY A 147 -17.23 34.59 2.82
C GLY A 147 -17.96 33.24 2.81
N GLY A 148 -18.79 33.04 1.78
CA GLY A 148 -19.57 31.81 1.61
C GLY A 148 -20.79 31.71 2.53
N GLU A 149 -21.35 30.52 2.63
CA GLU A 149 -22.57 30.22 3.38
C GLU A 149 -22.44 30.56 4.87
N PRO A 150 -21.33 30.24 5.59
CA PRO A 150 -21.18 30.63 7.00
C PRO A 150 -21.18 32.15 7.21
N GLY A 151 -20.65 32.92 6.25
CA GLY A 151 -20.69 34.38 6.27
C GLY A 151 -22.10 34.94 6.13
N ILE A 152 -22.87 34.38 5.19
CA ILE A 152 -24.28 34.74 4.99
C ILE A 152 -25.10 34.42 6.25
N MET A 153 -24.84 33.27 6.89
CA MET A 153 -25.51 32.89 8.14
C MET A 153 -25.22 33.89 9.27
N VAL A 154 -23.95 34.29 9.44
CA VAL A 154 -23.57 35.33 10.43
C VAL A 154 -24.26 36.66 10.16
N GLN A 155 -24.26 37.11 8.90
CA GLN A 155 -24.89 38.37 8.52
C GLN A 155 -26.41 38.33 8.78
N THR A 156 -27.05 37.21 8.45
CA THR A 156 -28.50 37.02 8.65
C THR A 156 -28.85 36.97 10.14
N PHE A 157 -28.06 36.25 10.95
CA PHE A 157 -28.20 36.23 12.41
C PHE A 157 -28.07 37.63 13.03
N ASN A 158 -27.05 38.40 12.65
CA ASN A 158 -26.86 39.76 13.16
C ASN A 158 -28.03 40.67 12.80
N ARG A 159 -28.57 40.56 11.59
CA ARG A 159 -29.76 41.32 11.16
C ARG A 159 -31.00 40.94 11.96
N MET A 160 -31.20 39.64 12.22
CA MET A 160 -32.28 39.12 13.05
C MET A 160 -32.22 39.69 14.48
N VAL A 161 -31.05 39.69 15.12
CA VAL A 161 -30.88 40.27 16.47
C VAL A 161 -31.15 41.77 16.47
N ALA A 162 -30.67 42.51 15.45
CA ALA A 162 -30.94 43.94 15.32
C ALA A 162 -32.44 44.23 15.19
N SER A 163 -33.16 43.49 14.35
CA SER A 163 -34.61 43.63 14.18
C SER A 163 -35.39 43.27 15.45
N LEU A 164 -34.97 42.24 16.19
CA LEU A 164 -35.55 41.93 17.51
C LEU A 164 -35.35 43.08 18.50
N ASN A 165 -34.15 43.66 18.55
CA ASN A 165 -33.85 44.78 19.45
C ASN A 165 -34.70 46.01 19.11
N GLU A 166 -34.85 46.32 17.82
CA GLU A 166 -35.71 47.41 17.35
C GLU A 166 -37.18 47.18 17.71
N MET A 167 -37.71 45.96 17.53
CA MET A 167 -39.08 45.62 17.93
C MET A 167 -39.30 45.73 19.44
N VAL A 168 -38.38 45.23 20.26
CA VAL A 168 -38.47 45.35 21.72
C VAL A 168 -38.39 46.82 22.15
N SER A 169 -37.55 47.61 21.50
CA SER A 169 -37.46 49.05 21.75
C SER A 169 -38.75 49.77 21.36
N ALA A 170 -39.30 49.51 20.17
CA ALA A 170 -40.56 50.07 19.71
C ALA A 170 -41.74 49.68 20.62
N ALA A 171 -41.80 48.42 21.07
CA ALA A 171 -42.82 47.95 22.01
C ALA A 171 -42.72 48.65 23.37
N LYS A 172 -41.51 48.92 23.87
CA LYS A 172 -41.30 49.72 25.09
C LYS A 172 -41.78 51.16 24.93
N TYR A 173 -41.51 51.80 23.79
CA TYR A 173 -42.00 53.14 23.49
C TYR A 173 -43.53 53.19 23.30
N ALA A 174 -44.12 52.22 22.59
CA ALA A 174 -45.57 52.14 22.38
C ALA A 174 -46.35 51.75 23.64
N SER A 175 -45.74 51.02 24.57
CA SER A 175 -46.34 50.79 25.90
C SER A 175 -46.37 52.07 26.76
N ALA A 176 -45.49 53.04 26.46
CA ALA A 176 -45.56 54.38 27.05
C ALA A 176 -46.57 55.29 26.32
N GLU A 177 -46.87 55.02 25.05
CA GLU A 177 -47.77 55.81 24.19
C GLU A 177 -48.90 54.90 23.61
N THR A 178 -49.98 54.72 24.38
CA THR A 178 -51.15 53.86 24.10
C THR A 178 -51.62 53.85 22.63
N THR A 179 -51.23 52.88 21.76
CA THR A 179 -51.85 52.70 20.41
C THR A 179 -51.67 51.31 19.76
N SER A 180 -52.73 50.87 19.06
CA SER A 180 -52.94 49.58 18.37
C SER A 180 -52.13 49.37 17.06
N ALA A 181 -51.65 50.44 16.43
CA ALA A 181 -50.89 50.38 15.17
C ALA A 181 -49.49 49.73 15.32
N ALA A 182 -48.83 49.91 16.47
CA ALA A 182 -47.53 49.30 16.75
C ALA A 182 -47.59 47.77 16.84
N SER A 183 -48.69 47.22 17.36
CA SER A 183 -48.91 45.77 17.43
C SER A 183 -48.99 45.12 16.05
N GLN A 184 -49.65 45.77 15.08
CA GLN A 184 -49.83 45.20 13.74
C GLN A 184 -48.50 45.13 12.97
N THR A 185 -47.68 46.19 13.03
CA THR A 185 -46.36 46.23 12.38
C THR A 185 -45.37 45.27 13.06
N THR A 186 -45.44 45.16 14.39
CA THR A 186 -44.62 44.20 15.16
C THR A 186 -44.98 42.76 14.80
N SER A 187 -46.26 42.41 14.68
CA SER A 187 -46.68 41.06 14.29
C SER A 187 -46.17 40.66 12.91
N ALA A 188 -46.29 41.53 11.90
CA ALA A 188 -45.80 41.24 10.56
C ALA A 188 -44.27 41.06 10.52
N ALA A 189 -43.52 41.92 11.23
CA ALA A 189 -42.07 41.78 11.35
C ALA A 189 -41.67 40.51 12.12
N THR A 190 -42.46 40.10 13.12
CA THR A 190 -42.22 38.86 13.89
C THR A 190 -42.48 37.62 13.04
N GLU A 191 -43.50 37.63 12.17
CA GLU A 191 -43.76 36.55 11.21
C GLU A 191 -42.64 36.44 10.18
N GLU A 192 -42.20 37.56 9.59
CA GLU A 192 -41.10 37.58 8.62
C GLU A 192 -39.77 37.13 9.26
N LEU A 193 -39.54 37.51 10.52
CA LEU A 193 -38.41 37.06 11.31
C LEU A 193 -38.47 35.56 11.61
N SER A 194 -39.65 35.05 11.98
CA SER A 194 -39.86 33.63 12.26
C SER A 194 -39.54 32.80 11.01
N ALA A 195 -40.00 33.25 9.84
CA ALA A 195 -39.67 32.61 8.56
C ALA A 195 -38.16 32.65 8.25
N ALA A 196 -37.48 33.77 8.51
CA ALA A 196 -36.04 33.88 8.34
C ALA A 196 -35.25 32.95 9.29
N ILE A 197 -35.69 32.83 10.55
CA ILE A 197 -35.13 31.90 11.54
C ILE A 197 -35.30 30.46 11.08
N GLU A 198 -36.49 30.11 10.59
CA GLU A 198 -36.81 28.76 10.14
C GLU A 198 -35.97 28.38 8.91
N GLN A 199 -35.74 29.34 8.00
CA GLN A 199 -34.83 29.17 6.87
C GLN A 199 -33.37 29.01 7.31
N VAL A 200 -32.87 29.84 8.25
CA VAL A 200 -31.51 29.71 8.80
C VAL A 200 -31.34 28.38 9.53
N ALA A 201 -32.33 27.96 10.32
CA ALA A 201 -32.32 26.68 11.03
C ALA A 201 -32.29 25.51 10.06
N THR A 202 -33.07 25.58 8.97
CA THR A 202 -33.07 24.56 7.91
C THR A 202 -31.71 24.49 7.23
N SER A 203 -31.15 25.63 6.80
CA SER A 203 -29.81 25.68 6.19
C SER A 203 -28.71 25.21 7.15
N ALA A 204 -28.79 25.56 8.44
CA ALA A 204 -27.85 25.09 9.45
C ALA A 204 -27.94 23.57 9.64
N THR A 205 -29.14 23.00 9.59
CA THR A 205 -29.36 21.55 9.73
C THR A 205 -28.82 20.79 8.52
N GLU A 206 -29.09 21.30 7.31
CA GLU A 206 -28.60 20.73 6.05
C GLU A 206 -27.07 20.82 5.95
N PHE A 207 -26.51 21.94 6.42
CA PHE A 207 -25.07 22.12 6.55
C PHE A 207 -24.46 21.18 7.60
N ALA A 208 -25.06 21.02 8.78
CA ALA A 208 -24.59 20.10 9.82
C ALA A 208 -24.63 18.63 9.36
N SER A 209 -25.65 18.25 8.59
CA SER A 209 -25.73 16.95 7.92
C SER A 209 -24.57 16.76 6.94
N SER A 210 -24.29 17.77 6.12
CA SER A 210 -23.16 17.77 5.18
C SER A 210 -21.81 17.66 5.90
N ALA A 211 -21.62 18.41 7.00
CA ALA A 211 -20.43 18.35 7.83
C ALA A 211 -20.23 16.97 8.48
N THR A 212 -21.32 16.33 8.92
CA THR A 212 -21.30 14.97 9.46
C THR A 212 -20.88 13.96 8.38
N SER A 213 -21.44 14.07 7.16
CA SER A 213 -21.05 13.22 6.04
C SER A 213 -19.57 13.40 5.66
N ILE A 214 -19.06 14.63 5.67
CA ILE A 214 -17.64 14.93 5.43
C ILE A 214 -16.77 14.33 6.54
N SER A 215 -17.18 14.43 7.81
CA SER A 215 -16.48 13.81 8.93
C SER A 215 -16.41 12.29 8.79
N GLU A 216 -17.51 11.66 8.39
CA GLU A 216 -17.58 10.21 8.16
C GLU A 216 -16.69 9.79 6.97
N GLN A 217 -16.69 10.55 5.87
CA GLN A 217 -15.75 10.35 4.77
C GLN A 217 -14.29 10.52 5.21
N THR A 218 -13.99 11.53 6.03
CA THR A 218 -12.65 11.76 6.57
C THR A 218 -12.21 10.59 7.46
N HIS A 219 -13.12 10.05 8.27
CA HIS A 219 -12.85 8.87 9.08
C HIS A 219 -12.56 7.64 8.20
N ARG A 220 -13.34 7.43 7.13
CA ARG A 220 -13.07 6.37 6.15
C ARG A 220 -11.71 6.52 5.48
N ILE A 221 -11.34 7.74 5.07
CA ILE A 221 -10.01 8.03 4.51
C ILE A 221 -8.91 7.69 5.53
N ASN A 222 -9.12 7.96 6.83
CA ASN A 222 -8.15 7.60 7.87
C ASN A 222 -7.96 6.08 7.97
N LEU A 223 -9.05 5.30 7.95
CA LEU A 223 -9.00 3.85 7.99
C LEU A 223 -8.28 3.27 6.75
N GLU A 224 -8.58 3.78 5.55
CA GLU A 224 -7.90 3.39 4.31
C GLU A 224 -6.41 3.76 4.33
N ALA A 225 -6.05 4.91 4.92
CA ALA A 225 -4.66 5.33 5.12
C ALA A 225 -3.90 4.41 6.11
N GLN A 226 -4.59 3.90 7.14
CA GLN A 226 -4.00 2.92 8.07
C GLN A 226 -3.78 1.56 7.40
N GLU A 227 -4.76 1.08 6.63
CA GLU A 227 -4.68 -0.18 5.90
C GLU A 227 -3.53 -0.16 4.87
N THR A 228 -3.42 0.93 4.09
CA THR A 228 -2.29 1.12 3.18
C THR A 228 -0.94 1.18 3.92
N GLY A 229 -0.92 1.77 5.13
CA GLY A 229 0.23 1.75 6.02
C GLY A 229 0.64 0.35 6.49
N GLU A 230 -0.31 -0.51 6.86
CA GLU A 230 -0.07 -1.92 7.20
C GLU A 230 0.41 -2.72 6.00
N LEU A 231 -0.22 -2.54 4.83
CA LEU A 231 0.16 -3.21 3.60
C LEU A 231 1.60 -2.87 3.22
N ALA A 232 2.00 -1.60 3.33
CA ALA A 232 3.37 -1.16 3.10
C ALA A 232 4.36 -1.76 4.12
N ARG A 233 3.95 -2.00 5.38
CA ARG A 233 4.78 -2.74 6.35
C ARG A 233 4.91 -4.21 5.97
N ARG A 234 3.82 -4.88 5.58
CA ARG A 234 3.85 -6.28 5.11
C ARG A 234 4.77 -6.46 3.91
N PHE A 235 4.72 -5.55 2.93
CA PHE A 235 5.65 -5.59 1.80
C PHE A 235 7.12 -5.43 2.22
N ARG A 236 7.39 -4.59 3.23
CA ARG A 236 8.75 -4.48 3.81
C ARG A 236 9.19 -5.76 4.50
N THR A 237 8.38 -6.37 5.37
CA THR A 237 8.73 -7.63 6.04
C THR A 237 8.85 -8.80 5.07
N HIS A 238 7.97 -8.88 4.08
CA HIS A 238 8.06 -9.88 3.02
C HIS A 238 9.36 -9.72 2.21
N ARG A 239 9.74 -8.49 1.85
CA ARG A 239 11.01 -8.23 1.15
C ARG A 239 12.23 -8.56 2.00
N ILE A 240 12.20 -8.34 3.32
CA ILE A 240 13.29 -8.73 4.22
C ILE A 240 13.39 -10.26 4.34
N LEU A 241 12.26 -10.97 4.51
CA LEU A 241 12.25 -12.43 4.60
C LEU A 241 12.74 -13.11 3.31
N TYR A 242 12.35 -12.61 2.13
CA TYR A 242 12.84 -13.14 0.85
C TYR A 242 14.27 -12.71 0.53
N GLY A 243 14.73 -11.56 1.04
CA GLY A 243 16.13 -11.16 0.96
C GLY A 243 17.07 -12.01 1.82
N ILE A 244 16.56 -12.57 2.93
CA ILE A 244 17.33 -13.46 3.83
C ILE A 244 17.29 -14.93 3.34
N TYR A 245 16.23 -15.36 2.65
CA TYR A 245 16.09 -16.72 2.09
C TYR A 245 16.51 -16.85 0.60
N GLY A 246 17.05 -15.79 0.01
CA GLY A 246 17.30 -15.67 -1.42
C GLY A 246 18.63 -16.19 -1.94
N ASP A 247 19.41 -16.96 -1.16
CA ASP A 247 20.65 -17.60 -1.63
C ASP A 247 20.78 -19.04 -1.14
N ASP A 248 19.86 -19.90 -1.58
CA ASP A 248 20.14 -21.34 -1.59
C ASP A 248 19.46 -22.03 -2.80
N ARG A 249 20.03 -21.82 -3.99
CA ARG A 249 19.71 -22.68 -5.14
C ARG A 249 20.50 -23.98 -5.03
N GLY A 250 19.92 -24.90 -4.29
CA GLY A 250 20.40 -26.26 -4.16
C GLY A 250 19.30 -27.27 -3.79
N SER A 251 18.07 -27.15 -4.30
CA SER A 251 17.08 -28.24 -4.13
C SER A 251 16.29 -28.55 -5.39
N ASN A 252 16.70 -29.66 -5.99
CA ASN A 252 15.95 -30.70 -6.70
C ASN A 252 14.62 -30.29 -7.38
N ARG A 253 14.60 -30.38 -8.71
CA ARG A 253 13.45 -30.18 -9.62
C ARG A 253 12.25 -31.13 -9.39
N ASN A 254 12.30 -32.02 -8.39
CA ASN A 254 11.28 -33.03 -8.16
C ASN A 254 10.11 -32.56 -7.26
N ASP A 255 10.27 -31.46 -6.51
CA ASP A 255 9.24 -31.01 -5.56
C ASP A 255 8.10 -30.20 -6.20
N TYR A 256 8.35 -29.55 -7.35
CA TYR A 256 7.32 -28.75 -8.03
C TYR A 256 6.19 -29.63 -8.60
N TYR A 257 6.51 -30.82 -9.12
CA TYR A 257 5.50 -31.78 -9.61
C TYR A 257 4.80 -32.53 -8.47
N ARG A 258 5.49 -32.78 -7.34
CA ARG A 258 4.89 -33.38 -6.14
C ARG A 258 3.83 -32.49 -5.51
N HIS A 259 4.06 -31.17 -5.48
CA HIS A 259 3.09 -30.21 -4.95
C HIS A 259 1.82 -30.08 -5.80
N GLN A 260 1.93 -30.31 -7.12
CA GLN A 260 0.77 -30.29 -8.02
C GLN A 260 -0.08 -31.57 -7.92
N GLN A 261 0.55 -32.73 -7.69
CA GLN A 261 -0.16 -33.99 -7.46
C GLN A 261 -0.85 -34.02 -6.08
N LEU A 262 -0.22 -33.45 -5.03
CA LEU A 262 -0.84 -33.32 -3.71
C LEU A 262 -2.08 -32.41 -3.69
N LYS A 263 -2.13 -31.37 -4.54
CA LYS A 263 -3.34 -30.55 -4.72
C LYS A 263 -4.50 -31.31 -5.37
N GLY A 264 -4.22 -32.37 -6.14
CA GLY A 264 -5.25 -33.22 -6.74
C GLY A 264 -5.94 -34.17 -5.74
N CYS A 265 -5.26 -34.57 -4.66
CA CYS A 265 -5.82 -35.48 -3.66
C CYS A 265 -6.66 -34.80 -2.58
N VAL A 266 -6.43 -33.52 -2.29
CA VAL A 266 -7.18 -32.80 -1.22
C VAL A 266 -8.61 -32.42 -1.66
N GLN A 267 -8.91 -32.46 -2.96
CA GLN A 267 -10.18 -31.98 -3.50
C GLN A 267 -11.26 -33.07 -3.70
N ALA A 268 -10.92 -34.36 -3.53
CA ALA A 268 -11.87 -35.46 -3.73
C ALA A 268 -12.11 -36.23 -2.42
N ASP A 269 -13.37 -36.27 -1.99
CA ASP A 269 -13.94 -37.10 -0.90
C ASP A 269 -13.74 -36.68 0.56
N CYS A 270 -14.13 -35.45 0.92
CA CYS A 270 -14.70 -35.20 2.24
C CYS A 270 -16.18 -34.76 2.08
N GLN A 271 -17.12 -35.72 2.08
CA GLN A 271 -18.55 -35.43 2.12
C GLN A 271 -18.94 -34.92 3.52
N SER A 272 -19.66 -33.80 3.58
CA SER A 272 -20.18 -33.22 4.81
C SER A 272 -21.27 -34.11 5.42
N GLY A 273 -20.91 -34.92 6.41
CA GLY A 273 -21.88 -35.57 7.29
C GLY A 273 -22.44 -34.56 8.30
N GLY A 274 -23.60 -33.99 8.01
CA GLY A 274 -24.32 -33.11 8.93
C GLY A 274 -25.80 -33.07 8.61
N SER A 275 -26.60 -33.90 9.31
CA SER A 275 -28.05 -33.81 9.32
C SER A 275 -28.50 -32.45 9.86
N SER A 276 -29.37 -31.77 9.12
CA SER A 276 -29.93 -30.47 9.50
C SER A 276 -30.87 -30.59 10.70
N ASP A 277 -30.45 -30.10 11.85
CA ASP A 277 -31.37 -29.78 12.95
C ASP A 277 -31.20 -28.31 13.35
N ARG A 278 -32.26 -27.50 13.16
CA ARG A 278 -32.19 -26.02 13.10
C ARG A 278 -32.16 -25.32 14.46
N ASN A 279 -31.88 -26.02 15.56
CA ASN A 279 -32.06 -25.45 16.90
C ASN A 279 -30.88 -25.60 17.89
N ARG A 280 -29.65 -25.81 17.41
CA ARG A 280 -28.44 -25.64 18.23
C ARG A 280 -27.41 -24.78 17.51
N GLY A 281 -26.81 -23.85 18.25
CA GLY A 281 -25.67 -23.05 17.79
C GLY A 281 -24.47 -23.94 17.41
N PRO A 282 -23.48 -23.37 16.70
CA PRO A 282 -22.40 -24.17 16.11
C PRO A 282 -21.55 -24.83 17.21
N ASP A 283 -21.42 -26.14 17.14
CA ASP A 283 -20.52 -26.91 17.99
C ASP A 283 -19.11 -26.90 17.37
N GLU A 284 -18.17 -26.21 18.01
CA GLU A 284 -16.77 -26.05 17.56
C GLU A 284 -15.91 -27.31 17.73
N SER A 285 -16.47 -28.46 18.14
CA SER A 285 -15.70 -29.68 18.43
C SER A 285 -15.75 -30.79 17.35
N ALA A 286 -16.40 -30.57 16.21
CA ALA A 286 -16.50 -31.57 15.14
C ALA A 286 -15.27 -31.56 14.20
N VAL A 287 -14.32 -32.48 14.40
CA VAL A 287 -13.22 -32.75 13.48
C VAL A 287 -13.72 -33.65 12.33
N PRO A 288 -13.53 -33.31 11.05
CA PRO A 288 -13.92 -34.19 9.95
C PRO A 288 -13.01 -35.43 9.91
N GLN A 289 -13.61 -36.62 9.90
CA GLN A 289 -12.89 -37.87 9.62
C GLN A 289 -12.81 -38.07 8.10
N CYS A 290 -11.63 -37.88 7.50
CA CYS A 290 -11.39 -38.28 6.10
C CYS A 290 -10.63 -39.62 6.08
N SER A 291 -11.11 -40.59 5.31
CA SER A 291 -10.55 -41.95 5.27
C SER A 291 -9.50 -42.11 4.18
N ASP A 292 -8.35 -42.69 4.54
CA ASP A 292 -7.14 -42.79 3.73
C ASP A 292 -7.19 -43.96 2.71
N ARG A 293 -8.17 -43.97 1.81
CA ARG A 293 -8.23 -44.96 0.72
C ARG A 293 -8.01 -44.28 -0.63
N GLY A 294 -6.80 -44.36 -1.17
CA GLY A 294 -6.62 -44.13 -2.61
C GLY A 294 -5.30 -43.58 -3.14
N CYS A 295 -4.16 -43.64 -2.42
CA CYS A 295 -2.87 -43.29 -3.03
C CYS A 295 -2.04 -44.57 -3.31
N PRO A 296 -1.72 -44.93 -4.57
CA PRO A 296 -0.82 -46.04 -4.86
C PRO A 296 0.61 -45.65 -4.44
N GLY A 297 1.29 -46.55 -3.74
CA GLY A 297 2.64 -46.33 -3.23
C GLY A 297 3.73 -46.56 -4.26
N TRP A 298 4.74 -45.67 -4.17
CA TRP A 298 6.13 -45.70 -4.67
C TRP A 298 6.36 -45.79 -6.18
#